data_AF-A0A1I8C5D2-F1
#
_entry.id   AF-A0A1I8C5D2-F1
#
_cell.length_a   1.000
_cell.length_b   1.000
_cell.length_c   1.000
_cell.angle_alpha   90.00
_cell.angle_beta   90.00
_cell.angle_gamma   90.00
#
_symmetry.space_group_name_H-M   'P 1'
#
loop_
_entity.id
_entity.type
_entity.pdbx_description
1 polymer ?
#
loop_
_entity_poly.entity_id
_entity_poly.type
_entity_poly.pdbx_seq_one_letter_code
_entity_poly.pdbx_strand_id
1 'polypeptide(L)'
;MKISSIIVEEWRDVWSYKVDFLMCGIAYLVATTNLLNLPKLILENGGLAFVSAYGAALLVVVLPIIVLEMSVGQITGRGPVKAFYNICPAFKGVGVAQILLCMLALAYMTRFLGWLLLYAFHLFWSIVDERPGLPWLHCKNYPEFHRSSCREAGSITNFTNILPTKLSTLQEQSSLSQYMNALENPSNSITEFGNFQFYLLGAQGAVWIMVFFAVCFGVRWLGKIIHITFLIPFSLFLGLVFRSLTLQGSTEMLEKVYHLTNWNVLEDYTVWKLAVEQAILATGIGFGSFITMASYNKRTNNLVADSFIMVSVHALISFLQVVCVFGFIGFVSSKTGLAPIELLDKGETQMWHLLTYMSYLYNTKLWTGFVLFIVILTLLSIFYLLTLNILSTVEDALGEKSSKCLPRFILALFVCTFCFATSLYFSTQAGKFAYELTAGYLRYYTLWIILACELIAISWCYCAHSLGKDLRVLLKPACCWCLGHFILFFTYLLPAVPIAIAVLNIKAYNFEEYSPQIKTWQFSQYVGFLIASLPLLPIPLFAFFTVCCNCCRSKNISRCERLKESFRSPLRYDLLKNPQNEYHQAEREMVTPPKYAVSAPGYTLLSPNATNHAPLANSDDL
;
A
#
# COMPACT_ATOMS: atom_id res chain seq x y z
N MET A 1 29.86 -34.87 0.60
CA MET A 1 29.17 -33.60 0.97
C MET A 1 29.23 -32.67 -0.23
N LYS A 2 28.09 -32.52 -0.92
CA LYS A 2 27.90 -31.64 -2.09
C LYS A 2 27.53 -30.24 -1.60
N ILE A 3 28.24 -29.21 -2.05
CA ILE A 3 27.86 -27.80 -1.89
C ILE A 3 28.23 -27.04 -3.17
N SER A 4 27.22 -26.56 -3.90
CA SER A 4 27.15 -25.20 -4.47
C SER A 4 25.80 -24.98 -5.21
N SER A 5 24.76 -24.65 -4.43
CA SER A 5 23.43 -24.19 -4.86
C SER A 5 23.06 -22.86 -4.17
N ILE A 6 24.07 -22.05 -3.84
CA ILE A 6 23.98 -20.91 -2.93
C ILE A 6 23.96 -19.67 -3.83
N ILE A 7 22.84 -19.21 -4.41
CA ILE A 7 21.74 -18.42 -3.81
C ILE A 7 20.41 -18.71 -4.57
N VAL A 8 20.37 -19.78 -5.38
CA VAL A 8 19.19 -20.18 -6.15
C VAL A 8 18.50 -21.30 -5.40
N GLU A 9 17.40 -20.97 -4.74
CA GLU A 9 16.38 -21.95 -4.51
C GLU A 9 15.49 -21.98 -5.75
N GLU A 10 15.67 -22.99 -6.60
CA GLU A 10 14.89 -23.25 -7.84
C GLU A 10 13.38 -23.38 -7.59
N TRP A 11 12.94 -23.36 -6.33
CA TRP A 11 11.55 -23.55 -5.92
C TRP A 11 10.74 -22.27 -5.77
N ARG A 12 11.37 -21.08 -5.69
CA ARG A 12 10.59 -19.83 -5.57
C ARG A 12 9.90 -19.54 -6.90
N ASP A 13 8.60 -19.30 -6.84
CA ASP A 13 7.86 -18.90 -8.04
C ASP A 13 8.40 -17.58 -8.62
N VAL A 14 8.12 -17.37 -9.90
CA VAL A 14 8.44 -16.13 -10.61
C VAL A 14 7.15 -15.66 -11.26
N TRP A 15 6.99 -14.34 -11.40
CA TRP A 15 5.93 -13.75 -12.21
C TRP A 15 5.89 -14.40 -13.61
N SER A 16 4.70 -14.73 -14.11
CA SER A 16 4.56 -15.38 -15.41
C SER A 16 5.04 -14.45 -16.52
N TYR A 17 4.65 -13.18 -16.45
CA TYR A 17 5.08 -12.13 -17.37
C TYR A 17 5.54 -10.88 -16.63
N LYS A 18 6.38 -10.08 -17.29
CA LYS A 18 6.84 -8.79 -16.75
C LYS A 18 5.66 -7.83 -16.49
N VAL A 19 4.63 -7.89 -17.35
CA VAL A 19 3.43 -7.06 -17.20
C VAL A 19 2.69 -7.39 -15.91
N ASP A 20 2.65 -8.66 -15.48
CA ASP A 20 2.05 -9.05 -14.19
C ASP A 20 2.67 -8.30 -13.02
N PHE A 21 4.00 -8.25 -12.98
CA PHE A 21 4.75 -7.50 -11.96
C PHE A 21 4.45 -5.99 -12.02
N LEU A 22 4.51 -5.40 -13.22
CA LEU A 22 4.25 -3.96 -13.40
C LEU A 22 2.82 -3.60 -12.98
N MET A 23 1.83 -4.40 -13.38
CA MET A 23 0.43 -4.18 -13.02
C MET A 23 0.19 -4.35 -11.52
N CYS A 24 0.85 -5.30 -10.86
CA CYS A 24 0.82 -5.40 -9.39
C CYS A 24 1.39 -4.16 -8.72
N GLY A 25 2.55 -3.69 -9.16
CA GLY A 25 3.16 -2.48 -8.60
C GLY A 25 2.31 -1.23 -8.84
N ILE A 26 1.74 -1.06 -10.05
CA ILE A 26 0.84 0.05 -10.36
C ILE A 26 -0.44 -0.05 -9.52
N ALA A 27 -1.06 -1.23 -9.42
CA ALA A 27 -2.27 -1.42 -8.62
C ALA A 27 -2.04 -1.13 -7.13
N TYR A 28 -0.86 -1.45 -6.59
CA TYR A 28 -0.45 -1.07 -5.24
C TYR A 28 -0.32 0.45 -5.06
N LEU A 29 0.20 1.13 -6.09
CA LEU A 29 0.42 2.57 -6.10
C LEU A 29 -0.85 3.39 -6.37
N VAL A 30 -1.95 2.80 -6.89
CA VAL A 30 -3.23 3.50 -7.01
C VAL A 30 -3.81 3.73 -5.62
N ALA A 31 -3.33 4.79 -4.99
CA ALA A 31 -3.58 5.09 -3.60
C ALA A 31 -4.96 5.70 -3.43
N THR A 32 -5.83 5.01 -2.70
CA THR A 32 -7.09 5.61 -2.22
C THR A 32 -6.83 6.85 -1.37
N THR A 33 -5.68 6.93 -0.69
CA THR A 33 -5.30 8.10 0.11
C THR A 33 -5.11 9.37 -0.71
N ASN A 34 -4.69 9.28 -1.98
CA ASN A 34 -4.59 10.46 -2.85
C ASN A 34 -5.97 10.95 -3.27
N LEU A 35 -6.88 10.04 -3.61
CA LEU A 35 -8.28 10.40 -3.87
C LEU A 35 -8.93 11.11 -2.68
N LEU A 36 -8.61 10.68 -1.44
CA LEU A 36 -9.29 11.14 -0.23
C LEU A 36 -8.63 12.34 0.48
N ASN A 37 -7.32 12.53 0.38
CA ASN A 37 -6.62 13.59 1.13
C ASN A 37 -6.03 14.67 0.24
N LEU A 38 -5.50 14.30 -0.93
CA LEU A 38 -4.69 15.20 -1.74
C LEU A 38 -5.43 16.47 -2.20
N PRO A 39 -6.72 16.41 -2.61
CA PRO A 39 -7.47 17.62 -2.97
C PRO A 39 -7.55 18.65 -1.83
N LYS A 40 -7.78 18.20 -0.59
CA LYS A 40 -7.84 19.08 0.59
C LYS A 40 -6.47 19.67 0.91
N LEU A 41 -5.42 18.85 0.88
CA LEU A 41 -4.05 19.32 1.12
C LEU A 41 -3.63 20.39 0.11
N ILE A 42 -4.01 20.26 -1.16
CA ILE A 42 -3.74 21.26 -2.19
C ILE A 42 -4.41 22.60 -1.86
N LEU A 43 -5.68 22.59 -1.44
CA LEU A 43 -6.39 23.83 -1.10
C LEU A 43 -5.89 24.47 0.21
N GLU A 44 -5.52 23.68 1.22
CA GLU A 44 -5.04 24.21 2.51
C GLU A 44 -3.62 24.80 2.42
N ASN A 45 -2.79 24.37 1.45
CA ASN A 45 -1.35 24.63 1.45
C ASN A 45 -0.85 25.36 0.18
N GLY A 46 -1.61 26.33 -0.32
CA GLY A 46 -1.13 27.22 -1.39
C GLY A 46 -1.33 26.71 -2.82
N GLY A 47 -2.30 25.82 -3.06
CA GLY A 47 -2.73 25.44 -4.41
C GLY A 47 -1.65 24.69 -5.19
N LEU A 48 -1.32 25.18 -6.39
CA LEU A 48 -0.32 24.53 -7.26
C LEU A 48 1.09 24.50 -6.67
N ALA A 49 1.39 25.38 -5.70
CA ALA A 49 2.65 25.33 -4.97
C ALA A 49 2.79 23.98 -4.22
N PHE A 50 1.75 23.52 -3.52
CA PHE A 50 1.75 22.20 -2.88
C PHE A 50 1.91 21.06 -3.89
N VAL A 51 1.27 21.16 -5.06
CA VAL A 51 1.41 20.15 -6.13
C VAL A 51 2.87 20.02 -6.57
N SER A 52 3.59 21.13 -6.67
CA SER A 52 5.02 21.12 -7.00
C SER A 52 5.86 20.45 -5.91
N ALA A 53 5.58 20.72 -4.62
CA ALA A 53 6.26 20.08 -3.49
C ALA A 53 5.99 18.56 -3.46
N TYR A 54 4.75 18.14 -3.71
CA TYR A 54 4.37 16.73 -3.81
C TYR A 54 5.07 16.03 -4.98
N GLY A 55 5.13 16.67 -6.16
CA GLY A 55 5.87 16.15 -7.32
C GLY A 55 7.37 16.00 -7.04
N ALA A 56 7.97 16.98 -6.36
CA ALA A 56 9.37 16.90 -5.93
C ALA A 56 9.60 15.77 -4.92
N ALA A 57 8.68 15.58 -3.96
CA ALA A 57 8.75 14.48 -2.99
C ALA A 57 8.68 13.10 -3.68
N LEU A 58 7.86 12.95 -4.74
CA LEU A 58 7.81 11.71 -5.52
C LEU A 58 9.15 11.38 -6.19
N LEU A 59 9.85 12.38 -6.73
CA LEU A 59 11.10 12.17 -7.46
C LEU A 59 12.31 12.04 -6.55
N VAL A 60 12.39 12.85 -5.49
CA VAL A 60 13.59 12.95 -4.63
C VAL A 60 13.55 11.98 -3.45
N VAL A 61 12.36 11.64 -2.95
CA VAL A 61 12.21 10.78 -1.77
C VAL A 61 11.66 9.41 -2.17
N VAL A 62 10.51 9.36 -2.83
CA VAL A 62 9.80 8.10 -3.11
C VAL A 62 10.54 7.24 -4.12
N LEU A 63 10.91 7.79 -5.29
CA LEU A 63 11.56 7.01 -6.35
C LEU A 63 12.86 6.32 -5.88
N PRO A 64 13.80 6.99 -5.19
CA PRO A 64 14.99 6.30 -4.69
C PRO A 64 14.70 5.17 -3.69
N ILE A 65 13.67 5.32 -2.86
CA ILE A 65 13.30 4.28 -1.89
C ILE A 65 12.65 3.08 -2.60
N ILE A 66 11.78 3.30 -3.59
CA ILE A 66 11.23 2.19 -4.41
C ILE A 66 12.36 1.42 -5.10
N VAL A 67 13.33 2.14 -5.70
CA VAL A 67 14.49 1.51 -6.33
C VAL A 67 15.29 0.69 -5.30
N LEU A 68 15.45 1.20 -4.07
CA LEU A 68 16.14 0.53 -2.98
C LEU A 68 15.39 -0.74 -2.51
N GLU A 69 14.10 -0.65 -2.21
CA GLU A 69 13.28 -1.81 -1.79
C GLU A 69 13.23 -2.89 -2.88
N MET A 70 12.99 -2.49 -4.13
CA MET A 70 12.96 -3.42 -5.26
C MET A 70 14.32 -4.07 -5.50
N SER A 71 15.42 -3.32 -5.33
CA SER A 71 16.77 -3.87 -5.42
C SER A 71 17.01 -4.94 -4.37
N VAL A 72 16.67 -4.68 -3.10
CA VAL A 72 16.80 -5.65 -2.01
C VAL A 72 15.96 -6.89 -2.27
N GLY A 73 14.71 -6.73 -2.71
CA GLY A 73 13.83 -7.84 -3.08
C GLY A 73 14.43 -8.71 -4.18
N GLN A 74 14.81 -8.11 -5.31
CA GLN A 74 15.33 -8.84 -6.48
C GLN A 74 16.71 -9.49 -6.22
N ILE A 75 17.56 -8.85 -5.41
CA ILE A 75 18.89 -9.39 -5.04
C ILE A 75 18.76 -10.54 -4.05
N THR A 76 17.86 -10.44 -3.07
CA THR A 76 17.76 -11.48 -2.04
C THR A 76 16.85 -12.62 -2.48
N GLY A 77 15.85 -12.36 -3.32
CA GLY A 77 14.82 -13.33 -3.70
C GLY A 77 13.99 -13.78 -2.50
N ARG A 78 13.81 -12.91 -1.50
CA ARG A 78 13.12 -13.22 -0.25
C ARG A 78 12.18 -12.11 0.19
N GLY A 79 11.19 -12.46 1.00
CA GLY A 79 10.38 -11.51 1.75
C GLY A 79 11.21 -10.76 2.80
N PRO A 80 10.67 -9.65 3.37
CA PRO A 80 11.43 -8.69 4.15
C PRO A 80 12.28 -9.27 5.28
N VAL A 81 11.72 -10.15 6.11
CA VAL A 81 12.43 -10.70 7.27
C VAL A 81 13.73 -11.42 6.86
N LYS A 82 13.66 -12.25 5.82
CA LYS A 82 14.83 -13.00 5.35
C LYS A 82 15.73 -12.15 4.45
N ALA A 83 15.17 -11.17 3.74
CA ALA A 83 15.93 -10.18 2.99
C ALA A 83 16.85 -9.35 3.92
N PHE A 84 16.31 -8.76 4.99
CA PHE A 84 17.11 -8.02 5.97
C PHE A 84 18.12 -8.91 6.69
N TYR A 85 17.78 -10.17 6.98
CA TYR A 85 18.78 -11.11 7.52
C TYR A 85 19.99 -11.31 6.58
N ASN A 86 19.77 -11.38 5.26
CA ASN A 86 20.83 -11.56 4.28
C ASN A 86 21.63 -10.26 4.03
N ILE A 87 20.99 -9.10 4.19
CA ILE A 87 21.63 -7.79 4.04
C ILE A 87 22.40 -7.41 5.30
N CYS A 88 21.73 -7.34 6.44
CA CYS A 88 22.33 -7.01 7.74
C CYS A 88 21.59 -7.75 8.88
N PRO A 89 22.14 -8.84 9.42
CA PRO A 89 21.46 -9.69 10.41
C PRO A 89 20.93 -8.95 11.64
N ALA A 90 21.66 -7.94 12.14
CA ALA A 90 21.23 -7.11 13.26
C ALA A 90 19.91 -6.35 12.98
N PHE A 91 19.63 -6.02 11.71
CA PHE A 91 18.40 -5.34 11.29
C PHE A 91 17.31 -6.30 10.80
N LYS A 92 17.43 -7.61 11.04
CA LYS A 92 16.35 -8.58 10.75
C LYS A 92 15.00 -8.15 11.37
N GLY A 93 15.05 -7.48 12.53
CA GLY A 93 13.86 -6.95 13.20
C GLY A 93 13.07 -5.93 12.38
N VAL A 94 13.70 -5.22 11.43
CA VAL A 94 13.01 -4.28 10.52
C VAL A 94 11.98 -5.03 9.66
N GLY A 95 12.37 -6.15 9.05
CA GLY A 95 11.43 -6.96 8.28
C GLY A 95 10.29 -7.52 9.13
N VAL A 96 10.55 -7.85 10.40
CA VAL A 96 9.48 -8.30 11.33
C VAL A 96 8.54 -7.14 11.65
N ALA A 97 9.07 -5.94 11.88
CA ALA A 97 8.30 -4.73 12.13
C ALA A 97 7.39 -4.36 10.94
N GLN A 98 7.91 -4.46 9.71
CA GLN A 98 7.14 -4.25 8.49
C GLN A 98 5.95 -5.22 8.41
N ILE A 99 6.14 -6.50 8.73
CA ILE A 99 5.08 -7.52 8.70
C ILE A 99 4.05 -7.31 9.82
N LEU A 100 4.46 -6.93 11.02
CA LEU A 100 3.55 -6.55 12.10
C LEU A 100 2.72 -5.32 11.72
N LEU A 101 3.35 -4.30 11.10
CA LEU A 101 2.66 -3.13 10.58
C LEU A 101 1.65 -3.51 9.48
N CYS A 102 2.02 -4.39 8.54
CA CYS A 102 1.10 -4.90 7.52
C CYS A 102 -0.12 -5.61 8.13
N MET A 103 0.08 -6.48 9.12
CA MET A 103 -1.03 -7.18 9.79
C MET A 103 -1.97 -6.21 10.49
N LEU A 104 -1.42 -5.24 11.23
CA LEU A 104 -2.22 -4.23 11.91
C LEU A 104 -2.96 -3.32 10.91
N ALA A 105 -2.30 -2.93 9.82
CA ALA A 105 -2.89 -2.15 8.75
C ALA A 105 -4.05 -2.88 8.08
N LEU A 106 -3.87 -4.16 7.74
CA LEU A 106 -4.94 -4.99 7.23
C LEU A 106 -6.08 -5.09 8.25
N ALA A 107 -5.78 -5.35 9.53
CA ALA A 107 -6.81 -5.51 10.55
C ALA A 107 -7.75 -4.30 10.67
N TYR A 108 -7.22 -3.09 10.76
CA TYR A 108 -8.05 -1.89 10.90
C TYR A 108 -8.67 -1.46 9.57
N MET A 109 -7.97 -1.60 8.43
CA MET A 109 -8.51 -1.24 7.10
C MET A 109 -9.62 -2.20 6.65
N THR A 110 -9.67 -3.45 7.14
CA THR A 110 -10.74 -4.41 6.77
C THR A 110 -12.11 -3.83 7.15
N ARG A 111 -12.18 -3.04 8.22
CA ARG A 111 -13.40 -2.32 8.61
C ARG A 111 -13.89 -1.37 7.53
N PHE A 112 -12.99 -0.57 6.95
CA PHE A 112 -13.35 0.39 5.91
C PHE A 112 -13.81 -0.31 4.63
N LEU A 113 -13.07 -1.33 4.19
CA LEU A 113 -13.46 -2.13 3.03
C LEU A 113 -14.78 -2.90 3.27
N GLY A 114 -15.01 -3.38 4.49
CA GLY A 114 -16.27 -3.99 4.90
C GLY A 114 -17.45 -3.01 4.82
N TRP A 115 -17.28 -1.76 5.27
CA TRP A 115 -18.28 -0.71 5.08
C TRP A 115 -18.58 -0.48 3.60
N LEU A 116 -17.55 -0.34 2.76
CA LEU A 116 -17.74 -0.15 1.32
C LEU A 116 -18.52 -1.30 0.67
N LEU A 117 -18.26 -2.55 1.07
CA LEU A 117 -19.05 -3.71 0.63
C LEU A 117 -20.51 -3.62 1.10
N LEU A 118 -20.79 -3.13 2.31
CA LEU A 118 -22.16 -2.89 2.77
C LEU A 118 -22.88 -1.80 1.95
N TYR A 119 -22.20 -0.71 1.62
CA TYR A 119 -22.73 0.31 0.71
C TYR A 119 -23.02 -0.29 -0.67
N ALA A 120 -22.11 -1.10 -1.22
CA ALA A 120 -22.33 -1.79 -2.49
C ALA A 120 -23.50 -2.78 -2.43
N PHE A 121 -23.62 -3.54 -1.33
CA PHE A 121 -24.74 -4.45 -1.10
C PHE A 121 -26.08 -3.70 -1.09
N HIS A 122 -26.17 -2.61 -0.32
CA HIS A 122 -27.39 -1.80 -0.23
C HIS A 122 -27.67 -1.00 -1.52
N LEU A 123 -26.65 -0.67 -2.31
CA LEU A 123 -26.82 -0.15 -3.68
C LEU A 123 -27.52 -1.20 -4.56
N PHE A 124 -27.00 -2.43 -4.61
CA PHE A 124 -27.64 -3.49 -5.40
C PHE A 124 -29.03 -3.84 -4.92
N TRP A 125 -29.22 -3.91 -3.62
CA TRP A 125 -30.53 -4.12 -3.01
C TRP A 125 -31.54 -3.04 -3.46
N SER A 126 -31.13 -1.77 -3.51
CA SER A 126 -31.99 -0.69 -4.04
C SER A 126 -32.34 -0.84 -5.53
N ILE A 127 -31.49 -1.52 -6.31
CA ILE A 127 -31.70 -1.74 -7.75
C ILE A 127 -32.65 -2.92 -7.95
N VAL A 128 -32.42 -4.03 -7.25
CA VAL A 128 -33.21 -5.26 -7.35
C VAL A 128 -34.63 -5.05 -6.84
N ASP A 129 -34.80 -4.36 -5.71
CA ASP A 129 -36.12 -4.08 -5.13
C ASP A 129 -36.80 -2.85 -5.78
N GLU A 130 -36.21 -2.29 -6.85
CA GLU A 130 -36.71 -1.11 -7.58
C GLU A 130 -37.00 0.11 -6.68
N ARG A 131 -36.36 0.20 -5.52
CA ARG A 131 -36.58 1.28 -4.55
C ARG A 131 -36.02 2.61 -5.06
N PRO A 132 -36.74 3.73 -4.95
CA PRO A 132 -36.22 5.03 -5.37
C PRO A 132 -35.11 5.54 -4.44
N GLY A 133 -34.05 6.12 -5.02
CA GLY A 133 -32.95 6.69 -4.26
C GLY A 133 -31.98 5.66 -3.68
N LEU A 134 -31.30 6.03 -2.58
CA LEU A 134 -30.31 5.21 -1.86
C LEU A 134 -30.48 5.41 -0.34
N PRO A 135 -30.21 4.38 0.50
CA PRO A 135 -30.48 4.42 1.95
C PRO A 135 -29.75 5.52 2.71
N TRP A 136 -28.51 5.81 2.34
CA TRP A 136 -27.69 6.85 3.00
C TRP A 136 -27.92 8.26 2.44
N LEU A 137 -28.83 8.43 1.46
CA LEU A 137 -29.16 9.72 0.86
C LEU A 137 -30.60 10.12 1.18
N HIS A 138 -31.57 9.23 0.96
CA HIS A 138 -32.99 9.56 0.96
C HIS A 138 -33.70 8.99 2.18
N CYS A 139 -34.28 9.87 3.00
CA CYS A 139 -34.97 9.47 4.23
C CYS A 139 -36.31 8.75 3.97
N LYS A 140 -37.11 9.30 3.04
CA LYS A 140 -38.51 8.89 2.84
C LYS A 140 -38.66 7.45 2.35
N ASN A 141 -37.67 6.97 1.59
CA ASN A 141 -37.76 5.67 0.90
C ASN A 141 -37.18 4.52 1.74
N TYR A 142 -36.57 4.84 2.88
CA TYR A 142 -35.86 3.88 3.73
C TYR A 142 -36.11 4.12 5.24
N PRO A 143 -37.38 4.20 5.69
CA PRO A 143 -37.72 4.48 7.09
C PRO A 143 -37.10 3.50 8.10
N GLU A 144 -36.79 2.27 7.69
CA GLU A 144 -36.18 1.22 8.52
C GLU A 144 -34.78 1.57 9.08
N PHE A 145 -34.05 2.49 8.45
CA PHE A 145 -32.74 2.95 8.94
C PHE A 145 -32.81 4.23 9.78
N HIS A 146 -34.02 4.71 10.07
CA HIS A 146 -34.23 6.00 10.73
C HIS A 146 -34.97 5.82 12.05
N ARG A 147 -34.39 6.34 13.13
CA ARG A 147 -34.98 6.28 14.48
C ARG A 147 -35.60 7.61 14.91
N SER A 148 -35.24 8.71 14.26
CA SER A 148 -35.65 10.07 14.61
C SER A 148 -35.90 10.90 13.35
N SER A 149 -36.23 12.19 13.51
CA SER A 149 -36.38 13.12 12.38
C SER A 149 -35.15 13.08 11.48
N CYS A 150 -35.33 12.61 10.24
CA CYS A 150 -34.27 12.44 9.25
C CYS A 150 -34.22 13.60 8.27
N ARG A 151 -33.00 14.05 7.95
CA ARG A 151 -32.72 15.02 6.89
C ARG A 151 -31.89 14.37 5.80
N GLU A 152 -32.25 14.62 4.55
CA GLU A 152 -31.53 14.06 3.40
C GLU A 152 -30.11 14.60 3.34
N ALA A 153 -29.12 13.71 3.21
CA ALA A 153 -27.73 14.07 3.03
C ALA A 153 -27.55 14.83 1.71
N GLY A 154 -26.98 16.04 1.77
CA GLY A 154 -26.86 16.95 0.63
C GLY A 154 -28.03 17.94 0.48
N SER A 155 -29.05 17.91 1.35
CA SER A 155 -30.07 18.96 1.34
C SER A 155 -29.55 20.26 1.97
N ILE A 156 -29.74 21.40 1.30
CA ILE A 156 -29.50 22.74 1.86
C ILE A 156 -30.86 23.30 2.27
N THR A 157 -31.07 23.48 3.56
CA THR A 157 -32.21 24.26 4.03
C THR A 157 -31.79 25.71 4.20
N ASN A 158 -32.49 26.64 3.56
CA ASN A 158 -32.39 28.08 3.83
C ASN A 158 -32.72 28.32 5.32
N PHE A 159 -31.70 28.39 6.16
CA PHE A 159 -31.89 28.83 7.54
C PHE A 159 -31.88 30.35 7.56
N THR A 160 -33.07 30.93 7.68
CA THR A 160 -33.21 32.25 8.27
C THR A 160 -32.76 32.14 9.73
N ASN A 161 -31.64 32.80 10.05
CA ASN A 161 -31.15 33.09 11.40
C ASN A 161 -30.44 31.97 12.19
N ILE A 162 -29.27 31.48 11.76
CA ILE A 162 -28.13 31.18 12.66
C ILE A 162 -26.82 31.47 11.89
N LEU A 163 -25.85 32.14 12.56
CA LEU A 163 -24.46 32.37 12.12
C LEU A 163 -23.82 31.14 11.45
N PRO A 164 -22.74 31.29 10.64
CA PRO A 164 -22.12 30.23 9.87
C PRO A 164 -21.39 29.27 10.82
N THR A 165 -22.14 28.43 11.52
CA THR A 165 -21.58 27.30 12.23
C THR A 165 -21.26 26.26 11.17
N LYS A 166 -19.98 25.87 11.12
CA LYS A 166 -19.44 24.64 10.52
C LYS A 166 -20.51 23.57 10.29
N LEU A 167 -20.35 22.80 9.22
CA LEU A 167 -21.07 21.58 8.81
C LEU A 167 -21.09 20.47 9.90
N SER A 168 -21.46 20.79 11.14
CA SER A 168 -21.41 19.94 12.33
C SER A 168 -22.69 20.03 13.17
N THR A 169 -23.65 20.89 12.82
CA THR A 169 -24.95 21.02 13.54
C THR A 169 -26.11 20.22 12.94
N LEU A 170 -25.86 19.35 11.95
CA LEU A 170 -26.86 18.40 11.42
C LEU A 170 -26.32 16.97 11.25
N GLN A 171 -25.19 16.65 11.88
CA GLN A 171 -24.50 15.39 11.60
C GLN A 171 -25.33 14.18 12.04
N GLU A 172 -25.93 14.16 13.24
CA GLU A 172 -26.79 13.04 13.72
C GLU A 172 -28.15 12.91 13.01
N GLN A 173 -28.70 14.03 12.52
CA GLN A 173 -29.99 14.01 11.82
C GLN A 173 -29.85 13.63 10.34
N SER A 174 -28.63 13.67 9.80
CA SER A 174 -28.37 13.32 8.39
C SER A 174 -28.69 11.85 8.10
N SER A 175 -29.29 11.57 6.94
CA SER A 175 -29.59 10.21 6.49
C SER A 175 -28.36 9.31 6.45
N LEU A 176 -27.21 9.87 6.07
CA LEU A 176 -25.90 9.18 6.09
C LEU A 176 -25.54 8.70 7.50
N SER A 177 -25.59 9.59 8.50
CA SER A 177 -25.23 9.22 9.87
C SER A 177 -26.20 8.22 10.49
N GLN A 178 -27.51 8.37 10.23
CA GLN A 178 -28.53 7.48 10.76
C GLN A 178 -28.40 6.09 10.14
N TYR A 179 -28.11 6.03 8.83
CA TYR A 179 -27.78 4.79 8.15
C TYR A 179 -26.58 4.08 8.78
N MET A 180 -25.45 4.79 9.00
CA MET A 180 -24.28 4.19 9.63
C MET A 180 -24.56 3.77 11.08
N ASN A 181 -25.23 4.63 11.86
CA ASN A 181 -25.58 4.34 13.25
C ASN A 181 -26.58 3.18 13.38
N ALA A 182 -27.49 3.00 12.43
CA ALA A 182 -28.45 1.90 12.44
C ALA A 182 -27.77 0.54 12.25
N LEU A 183 -26.74 0.47 11.39
CA LEU A 183 -26.02 -0.77 11.09
C LEU A 183 -24.90 -1.09 12.10
N GLU A 184 -24.28 -0.07 12.69
CA GLU A 184 -23.17 -0.24 13.64
C GLU A 184 -23.58 -0.17 15.11
N ASN A 185 -24.65 0.59 15.42
CA ASN A 185 -25.12 0.80 16.79
C ASN A 185 -23.96 1.08 17.78
N PRO A 186 -23.17 2.14 17.55
CA PRO A 186 -21.92 2.37 18.26
C PRO A 186 -22.13 2.53 19.77
N SER A 187 -21.14 2.09 20.56
CA SER A 187 -21.17 2.21 22.02
C SER A 187 -20.94 3.66 22.49
N ASN A 188 -21.16 3.94 23.77
CA ASN A 188 -20.91 5.27 24.34
C ASN A 188 -19.43 5.48 24.70
N SER A 189 -18.66 4.40 24.77
CA SER A 189 -17.24 4.41 25.16
C SER A 189 -16.48 3.30 24.45
N ILE A 190 -15.20 3.53 24.17
CA ILE A 190 -14.28 2.52 23.62
C ILE A 190 -14.11 1.29 24.53
N THR A 191 -14.38 1.43 25.84
CA THR A 191 -14.30 0.33 26.82
C THR A 191 -15.46 -0.65 26.71
N GLU A 192 -16.58 -0.20 26.18
CA GLU A 192 -17.79 -1.00 26.03
C GLU A 192 -17.72 -1.75 24.69
N PHE A 193 -17.03 -2.89 24.69
CA PHE A 193 -16.91 -3.75 23.50
C PHE A 193 -18.28 -4.03 22.87
N GLY A 194 -19.29 -4.27 23.71
CA GLY A 194 -20.65 -4.53 23.26
C GLY A 194 -20.75 -5.83 22.45
N ASN A 195 -21.76 -5.90 21.57
CA ASN A 195 -22.00 -7.04 20.70
C ASN A 195 -21.31 -6.88 19.32
N PHE A 196 -21.04 -8.01 18.66
CA PHE A 196 -20.62 -8.00 17.26
C PHE A 196 -21.73 -7.46 16.35
N GLN A 197 -21.36 -6.54 15.46
CA GLN A 197 -22.26 -6.02 14.44
C GLN A 197 -22.27 -6.97 13.24
N PHE A 198 -23.26 -7.86 13.18
CA PHE A 198 -23.26 -8.98 12.23
C PHE A 198 -23.20 -8.56 10.76
N TYR A 199 -23.79 -7.41 10.39
CA TYR A 199 -23.68 -6.87 9.03
C TYR A 199 -22.22 -6.55 8.67
N LEU A 200 -21.53 -5.84 9.57
CA LEU A 200 -20.13 -5.47 9.37
C LEU A 200 -19.21 -6.69 9.47
N LEU A 201 -19.46 -7.59 10.42
CA LEU A 201 -18.71 -8.84 10.56
C LEU A 201 -18.83 -9.72 9.30
N GLY A 202 -20.04 -9.86 8.76
CA GLY A 202 -20.28 -10.59 7.51
C GLY A 202 -19.57 -9.95 6.32
N ALA A 203 -19.60 -8.61 6.22
CA ALA A 203 -18.89 -7.88 5.17
C ALA A 203 -17.36 -8.03 5.28
N GLN A 204 -16.80 -7.95 6.50
CA GLN A 204 -15.37 -8.23 6.72
C GLN A 204 -15.01 -9.68 6.37
N GLY A 205 -15.87 -10.65 6.71
CA GLY A 205 -15.70 -12.05 6.31
C GLY A 205 -15.66 -12.20 4.79
N ALA A 206 -16.55 -11.51 4.06
CA ALA A 206 -16.55 -11.50 2.60
C ALA A 206 -15.24 -10.95 2.02
N VAL A 207 -14.69 -9.86 2.60
CA VAL A 207 -13.37 -9.34 2.20
C VAL A 207 -12.30 -10.43 2.29
N TRP A 208 -12.19 -11.10 3.43
CA TRP A 208 -11.15 -12.12 3.63
C TRP A 208 -11.35 -13.37 2.77
N ILE A 209 -12.59 -13.73 2.45
CA ILE A 209 -12.88 -14.79 1.47
C ILE A 209 -12.35 -14.38 0.08
N MET A 210 -12.60 -13.15 -0.37
CA MET A 210 -12.08 -12.64 -1.65
C MET A 210 -10.54 -12.62 -1.65
N VAL A 211 -9.92 -12.14 -0.57
CA VAL A 211 -8.45 -12.13 -0.39
C VAL A 211 -7.87 -13.53 -0.44
N PHE A 212 -8.48 -14.48 0.27
CA PHE A 212 -8.04 -15.88 0.26
C PHE A 212 -8.01 -16.47 -1.14
N PHE A 213 -9.12 -16.34 -1.89
CA PHE A 213 -9.16 -16.83 -3.27
C PHE A 213 -8.17 -16.12 -4.18
N ALA A 214 -7.79 -14.88 -3.88
CA ALA A 214 -6.82 -14.17 -4.70
C ALA A 214 -5.38 -14.64 -4.50
N VAL A 215 -5.01 -15.03 -3.28
CA VAL A 215 -3.61 -15.36 -2.92
C VAL A 215 -3.33 -16.86 -2.83
N CYS A 216 -4.35 -17.71 -2.73
CA CYS A 216 -4.20 -19.14 -2.39
C CYS A 216 -3.33 -19.97 -3.35
N PHE A 217 -3.17 -19.54 -4.61
CA PHE A 217 -2.32 -20.21 -5.60
C PHE A 217 -1.00 -19.47 -5.90
N GLY A 218 -0.68 -18.43 -5.14
CA GLY A 218 0.57 -17.68 -5.27
C GLY A 218 0.60 -16.68 -6.43
N VAL A 219 1.81 -16.17 -6.73
CA VAL A 219 2.00 -14.97 -7.56
C VAL A 219 1.52 -15.09 -9.01
N ARG A 220 1.59 -16.27 -9.61
CA ARG A 220 1.13 -16.48 -11.00
C ARG A 220 -0.38 -16.36 -11.15
N TRP A 221 -1.12 -16.80 -10.14
CA TRP A 221 -2.58 -16.65 -10.08
C TRP A 221 -2.97 -15.22 -9.71
N LEU A 222 -2.33 -14.69 -8.66
CA LEU A 222 -2.57 -13.34 -8.19
C LEU A 222 -2.31 -12.29 -9.29
N GLY A 223 -1.23 -12.46 -10.07
CA GLY A 223 -0.92 -11.58 -11.19
C GLY A 223 -2.06 -11.50 -12.20
N LYS A 224 -2.75 -12.61 -12.50
CA LYS A 224 -3.91 -12.63 -13.41
C LYS A 224 -5.13 -11.93 -12.82
N ILE A 225 -5.40 -12.16 -11.53
CA ILE A 225 -6.53 -11.51 -10.84
C ILE A 225 -6.35 -10.01 -10.82
N ILE A 226 -5.13 -9.53 -10.53
CA ILE A 226 -4.86 -8.10 -10.43
C ILE A 226 -5.10 -7.38 -11.75
N HIS A 227 -4.88 -8.01 -12.90
CA HIS A 227 -5.26 -7.40 -14.18
C HIS A 227 -6.75 -7.07 -14.22
N ILE A 228 -7.61 -8.01 -13.79
CA ILE A 228 -9.06 -7.80 -13.76
C ILE A 228 -9.42 -6.74 -12.71
N THR A 229 -8.91 -6.88 -11.48
CA THR A 229 -9.24 -5.95 -10.39
C THR A 229 -8.64 -4.56 -10.56
N PHE A 230 -7.69 -4.37 -11.48
CA PHE A 230 -7.16 -3.05 -11.84
C PHE A 230 -7.85 -2.45 -13.07
N LEU A 231 -8.05 -3.22 -14.15
CA LEU A 231 -8.58 -2.69 -15.41
C LEU A 231 -10.04 -2.23 -15.29
N ILE A 232 -10.85 -2.93 -14.49
CA ILE A 232 -12.25 -2.53 -14.23
C ILE A 232 -12.31 -1.16 -13.54
N PRO A 233 -11.71 -0.94 -12.35
CA PRO A 233 -11.80 0.36 -11.69
C PRO A 233 -11.08 1.45 -12.47
N PHE A 234 -9.98 1.15 -13.20
CA PHE A 234 -9.34 2.13 -14.07
C PHE A 234 -10.29 2.63 -15.17
N SER A 235 -11.03 1.73 -15.82
CA SER A 235 -12.00 2.09 -16.86
C SER A 235 -13.17 2.91 -16.30
N LEU A 236 -13.72 2.50 -15.15
CA LEU A 236 -14.76 3.26 -14.44
C LEU A 236 -14.27 4.64 -14.03
N PHE A 237 -13.02 4.73 -13.57
CA PHE A 237 -12.38 5.97 -13.15
C PHE A 237 -12.22 6.95 -14.32
N LEU A 238 -11.80 6.49 -15.50
CA LEU A 238 -11.76 7.35 -16.70
C LEU A 238 -13.15 7.90 -17.06
N GLY A 239 -14.20 7.08 -16.97
CA GLY A 239 -15.58 7.53 -17.15
C GLY A 239 -16.00 8.58 -16.11
N LEU A 240 -15.57 8.41 -14.86
CA LEU A 240 -15.84 9.34 -13.77
C LEU A 240 -15.09 10.68 -13.96
N VAL A 241 -13.83 10.64 -14.40
CA VAL A 241 -13.03 11.84 -14.76
C VAL A 241 -13.73 12.60 -15.88
N PHE A 242 -14.10 11.91 -16.97
CA PHE A 242 -14.84 12.52 -18.08
C PHE A 242 -16.12 13.20 -17.59
N ARG A 243 -16.92 12.50 -16.77
CA ARG A 243 -18.12 13.09 -16.19
C ARG A 243 -17.82 14.34 -15.37
N SER A 244 -16.84 14.27 -14.46
CA SER A 244 -16.50 15.38 -13.56
C SER A 244 -16.11 16.65 -14.32
N LEU A 245 -15.43 16.51 -15.47
CA LEU A 245 -15.02 17.64 -16.31
C LEU A 245 -16.20 18.25 -17.08
N THR A 246 -17.18 17.45 -17.48
CA THR A 246 -18.39 17.94 -18.19
C THR A 246 -19.39 18.67 -17.30
N LEU A 247 -19.24 18.62 -15.98
CA LEU A 247 -20.15 19.29 -15.06
C LEU A 247 -19.90 20.81 -15.04
N GLN A 248 -20.98 21.58 -14.85
CA GLN A 248 -20.89 23.03 -14.65
C GLN A 248 -20.14 23.33 -13.35
N GLY A 249 -19.28 24.36 -13.35
CA GLY A 249 -18.46 24.73 -12.19
C GLY A 249 -17.10 24.01 -12.08
N SER A 250 -16.81 23.03 -12.94
CA SER A 250 -15.49 22.35 -12.97
C SER A 250 -14.36 23.32 -13.36
N THR A 251 -14.59 24.15 -14.37
CA THR A 251 -13.62 25.16 -14.85
C THR A 251 -13.40 26.27 -13.83
N GLU A 252 -14.48 26.76 -13.20
CA GLU A 252 -14.41 27.76 -12.13
C GLU A 252 -13.61 27.23 -10.94
N MET A 253 -13.71 25.94 -10.62
CA MET A 253 -12.92 25.33 -9.56
C MET A 253 -11.42 25.32 -9.92
N LEU A 254 -11.06 24.98 -11.16
CA LEU A 254 -9.67 25.02 -11.60
C LEU A 254 -9.12 26.46 -11.59
N GLU A 255 -9.94 27.44 -11.98
CA GLU A 255 -9.58 28.85 -11.91
C GLU A 255 -9.37 29.30 -10.45
N LYS A 256 -10.24 28.89 -9.52
CA LYS A 256 -10.07 29.14 -8.09
C LYS A 256 -8.76 28.56 -7.55
N VAL A 257 -8.37 27.35 -7.96
CA VAL A 257 -7.09 26.74 -7.57
C VAL A 257 -5.91 27.53 -8.13
N TYR A 258 -6.01 28.02 -9.36
CA TYR A 258 -4.98 28.86 -9.97
C TYR A 258 -4.79 30.17 -9.19
N HIS A 259 -5.88 30.89 -8.90
CA HIS A 259 -5.82 32.15 -8.15
C HIS A 259 -5.42 31.97 -6.67
N LEU A 260 -5.69 30.81 -6.08
CA LEU A 260 -5.24 30.45 -4.73
C LEU A 260 -3.74 30.17 -4.66
N THR A 261 -3.07 29.96 -5.81
CA THR A 261 -1.68 29.52 -5.84
C THR A 261 -0.76 30.57 -5.22
N ASN A 262 -0.07 30.20 -4.15
CA ASN A 262 0.88 31.05 -3.45
C ASN A 262 2.23 30.34 -3.31
N TRP A 263 3.23 30.81 -4.07
CA TRP A 263 4.57 30.21 -4.10
C TRP A 263 5.37 30.47 -2.82
N ASN A 264 5.06 31.52 -2.05
CA ASN A 264 5.76 31.83 -0.79
C ASN A 264 5.52 30.76 0.27
N VAL A 265 4.45 29.98 0.14
CA VAL A 265 4.14 28.85 1.03
C VAL A 265 5.23 27.76 0.96
N LEU A 266 6.01 27.69 -0.13
CA LEU A 266 7.15 26.76 -0.24
C LEU A 266 8.33 27.09 0.70
N GLU A 267 8.37 28.29 1.27
CA GLU A 267 9.35 28.65 2.30
C GLU A 267 9.04 27.97 3.64
N ASP A 268 7.78 27.58 3.87
CA ASP A 268 7.37 26.87 5.08
C ASP A 268 7.72 25.38 4.99
N TYR A 269 8.51 24.90 5.95
CA TYR A 269 8.87 23.49 6.05
C TYR A 269 7.66 22.58 6.31
N THR A 270 6.56 23.10 6.88
CA THR A 270 5.35 22.31 7.14
C THR A 270 4.71 21.79 5.85
N VAL A 271 4.82 22.56 4.76
CA VAL A 271 4.28 22.22 3.44
C VAL A 271 5.07 21.07 2.83
N TRP A 272 6.40 21.12 2.93
CA TRP A 272 7.28 20.02 2.53
C TRP A 272 7.06 18.77 3.38
N LYS A 273 6.90 18.93 4.70
CA LYS A 273 6.57 17.82 5.60
C LYS A 273 5.28 17.13 5.14
N LEU A 274 4.19 17.87 4.95
CA LEU A 274 2.89 17.33 4.51
C LEU A 274 2.97 16.69 3.11
N ALA A 275 3.70 17.30 2.18
CA ALA A 275 3.89 16.77 0.83
C ALA A 275 4.63 15.42 0.85
N VAL A 276 5.72 15.31 1.63
CA VAL A 276 6.48 14.08 1.78
C VAL A 276 5.67 13.02 2.52
N GLU A 277 4.94 13.39 3.57
CA GLU A 277 4.06 12.48 4.30
C GLU A 277 3.02 11.85 3.37
N GLN A 278 2.33 12.68 2.60
CA GLN A 278 1.32 12.22 1.65
C GLN A 278 1.95 11.35 0.55
N ALA A 279 3.13 11.69 0.03
CA ALA A 279 3.83 10.90 -0.98
C ALA A 279 4.21 9.50 -0.47
N ILE A 280 4.74 9.38 0.75
CA ILE A 280 5.11 8.10 1.36
C ILE A 280 3.86 7.27 1.69
N LEU A 281 2.83 7.88 2.29
CA LEU A 281 1.58 7.19 2.62
C LEU A 281 0.80 6.75 1.38
N ALA A 282 0.88 7.50 0.28
CA ALA A 282 0.26 7.12 -0.99
C ALA A 282 0.95 5.92 -1.63
N THR A 283 2.27 5.84 -1.55
CA THR A 283 3.01 4.78 -2.23
C THR A 283 3.14 3.49 -1.42
N GLY A 284 2.89 3.52 -0.10
CA GLY A 284 2.99 2.33 0.75
C GLY A 284 4.42 1.83 0.94
N ILE A 285 5.40 2.70 0.73
CA ILE A 285 6.82 2.43 1.01
C ILE A 285 7.01 2.20 2.52
N GLY A 286 7.92 1.30 2.89
CA GLY A 286 8.18 0.94 4.29
C GLY A 286 7.25 -0.16 4.82
N PHE A 287 6.35 -0.70 4.00
CA PHE A 287 5.58 -1.91 4.33
C PHE A 287 6.29 -3.20 3.92
N GLY A 288 7.37 -3.13 3.14
CA GLY A 288 8.08 -4.32 2.61
C GLY A 288 7.38 -4.99 1.42
N SER A 289 6.29 -4.42 0.92
CA SER A 289 5.54 -4.93 -0.23
C SER A 289 6.37 -4.87 -1.52
N PHE A 290 7.14 -3.81 -1.76
CA PHE A 290 8.01 -3.73 -2.95
C PHE A 290 9.16 -4.74 -2.87
N ILE A 291 9.72 -4.96 -1.67
CA ILE A 291 10.69 -6.04 -1.43
C ILE A 291 10.08 -7.39 -1.83
N THR A 292 8.89 -7.71 -1.32
CA THR A 292 8.21 -8.97 -1.66
C THR A 292 7.89 -9.07 -3.14
N MET A 293 7.28 -8.06 -3.77
CA MET A 293 6.94 -8.12 -5.20
C MET A 293 8.19 -8.32 -6.07
N ALA A 294 9.28 -7.60 -5.78
CA ALA A 294 10.54 -7.71 -6.52
C ALA A 294 11.28 -9.02 -6.25
N SER A 295 11.03 -9.69 -5.12
CA SER A 295 11.61 -11.00 -4.82
C SER A 295 11.18 -12.11 -5.78
N TYR A 296 10.04 -11.93 -6.46
CA TYR A 296 9.50 -12.83 -7.47
C TYR A 296 9.88 -12.41 -8.90
N ASN A 297 10.71 -11.37 -9.07
CA ASN A 297 11.22 -10.97 -10.39
C ASN A 297 12.36 -11.88 -10.84
N LYS A 298 12.51 -11.98 -12.17
CA LYS A 298 13.74 -12.52 -12.77
C LYS A 298 14.92 -11.66 -12.35
N ARG A 299 16.05 -12.29 -12.05
CA ARG A 299 17.29 -11.61 -11.60
C ARG A 299 17.78 -10.52 -12.56
N THR A 300 17.61 -10.73 -13.86
CA THR A 300 18.01 -9.80 -14.93
C THR A 300 16.95 -8.75 -15.28
N ASN A 301 15.83 -8.71 -14.56
CA ASN A 301 14.76 -7.75 -14.83
C ASN A 301 15.24 -6.31 -14.57
N ASN A 302 14.94 -5.39 -15.50
CA ASN A 302 15.31 -3.98 -15.38
C ASN A 302 14.42 -3.24 -14.38
N LEU A 303 14.70 -3.42 -13.10
CA LEU A 303 13.92 -2.83 -12.00
C LEU A 303 13.96 -1.31 -12.00
N VAL A 304 15.05 -0.69 -12.48
CA VAL A 304 15.19 0.78 -12.47
C VAL A 304 14.17 1.41 -13.41
N ALA A 305 14.08 0.91 -14.65
CA ALA A 305 13.06 1.36 -15.60
C ALA A 305 11.65 1.10 -15.08
N ASP A 306 11.44 -0.05 -14.43
CA ASP A 306 10.14 -0.40 -13.86
C ASP A 306 9.73 0.58 -12.75
N SER A 307 10.66 0.98 -11.86
CA SER A 307 10.39 2.00 -10.83
C SER A 307 10.02 3.36 -11.42
N PHE A 308 10.68 3.79 -12.51
CA PHE A 308 10.30 5.04 -13.21
C PHE A 308 8.90 4.97 -13.81
N ILE A 309 8.56 3.86 -14.48
CA ILE A 309 7.23 3.64 -15.04
C ILE A 309 6.19 3.69 -13.93
N MET A 310 6.42 2.96 -12.83
CA MET A 310 5.53 2.91 -11.68
C MET A 310 5.28 4.30 -11.07
N VAL A 311 6.34 5.08 -10.79
CA VAL A 311 6.21 6.43 -10.21
C VAL A 311 5.54 7.41 -11.20
N SER A 312 5.84 7.31 -12.49
CA SER A 312 5.23 8.18 -13.50
C SER A 312 3.73 7.91 -13.65
N VAL A 313 3.34 6.64 -13.68
CA VAL A 313 1.92 6.24 -13.72
C VAL A 313 1.21 6.66 -12.43
N HIS A 314 1.85 6.49 -11.27
CA HIS A 314 1.32 6.97 -9.99
C HIS A 314 1.05 8.48 -10.00
N ALA A 315 2.00 9.28 -10.47
CA ALA A 315 1.86 10.73 -10.57
C ALA A 315 0.70 11.11 -11.51
N LEU A 316 0.58 10.46 -12.67
CA LEU A 316 -0.50 10.69 -13.62
C LEU A 316 -1.87 10.34 -13.04
N ILE A 317 -2.02 9.17 -12.41
CA ILE A 317 -3.28 8.75 -11.79
C ILE A 317 -3.65 9.70 -10.64
N SER A 318 -2.68 10.09 -9.82
CA SER A 318 -2.90 11.03 -8.71
C SER A 318 -3.38 12.39 -9.20
N PHE A 319 -2.78 12.90 -10.29
CA PHE A 319 -3.23 14.13 -10.95
C PHE A 319 -4.68 14.01 -11.44
N LEU A 320 -5.02 12.92 -12.14
CA LEU A 320 -6.39 12.68 -12.60
C LEU A 320 -7.38 12.56 -11.43
N GLN A 321 -6.97 11.97 -10.30
CA GLN A 321 -7.83 11.84 -9.10
C GLN A 321 -8.15 13.21 -8.51
N VAL A 322 -7.15 14.09 -8.40
CA VAL A 322 -7.34 15.46 -7.93
C VAL A 322 -8.28 16.24 -8.84
N VAL A 323 -8.06 16.17 -10.16
CA VAL A 323 -8.92 16.83 -11.15
C VAL A 323 -10.36 16.30 -11.05
N CYS A 324 -10.54 14.99 -10.88
CA CYS A 324 -11.85 14.38 -10.73
C CYS A 324 -12.61 14.90 -9.50
N VAL A 325 -11.95 14.93 -8.34
CA VAL A 325 -12.54 15.41 -7.09
C VAL A 325 -12.83 16.91 -7.14
N PHE A 326 -11.93 17.72 -7.70
CA PHE A 326 -12.19 19.14 -7.94
C PHE A 326 -13.35 19.38 -8.90
N GLY A 327 -13.52 18.57 -9.95
CA GLY A 327 -14.68 18.66 -10.84
C GLY A 327 -16.00 18.47 -10.10
N PHE A 328 -16.10 17.45 -9.23
CA PHE A 328 -17.29 17.24 -8.41
C PHE A 328 -17.50 18.34 -7.37
N ILE A 329 -16.45 18.80 -6.70
CA ILE A 329 -16.55 19.87 -5.70
C ILE A 329 -16.96 21.19 -6.35
N GLY A 330 -16.41 21.51 -7.53
CA GLY A 330 -16.81 22.69 -8.30
C GLY A 330 -18.30 22.66 -8.63
N PHE A 331 -18.79 21.50 -9.10
CA PHE A 331 -20.22 21.30 -9.35
C PHE A 331 -21.07 21.48 -8.11
N VAL A 332 -20.73 20.81 -7.00
CA VAL A 332 -21.46 20.92 -5.73
C VAL A 332 -21.40 22.35 -5.18
N SER A 333 -20.25 23.01 -5.23
CA SER A 333 -20.08 24.41 -4.81
C SER A 333 -20.97 25.36 -5.63
N SER A 334 -21.05 25.18 -6.96
CA SER A 334 -21.94 26.00 -7.80
C SER A 334 -23.43 25.81 -7.49
N LYS A 335 -23.83 24.62 -7.04
CA LYS A 335 -25.22 24.32 -6.64
C LYS A 335 -25.55 24.77 -5.23
N THR A 336 -24.56 24.72 -4.34
CA THR A 336 -24.78 24.94 -2.91
C THR A 336 -24.40 26.34 -2.43
N GLY A 337 -23.57 27.05 -3.18
CA GLY A 337 -22.97 28.32 -2.75
C GLY A 337 -21.87 28.16 -1.68
N LEU A 338 -21.59 26.94 -1.21
CA LEU A 338 -20.57 26.68 -0.18
C LEU A 338 -19.16 26.79 -0.75
N ALA A 339 -18.21 27.18 0.12
CA ALA A 339 -16.81 27.27 -0.26
C ALA A 339 -16.22 25.86 -0.51
N PRO A 340 -15.39 25.65 -1.56
CA PRO A 340 -14.82 24.35 -1.88
C PRO A 340 -14.07 23.66 -0.72
N ILE A 341 -13.40 24.43 0.13
CA ILE A 341 -12.66 23.90 1.28
C ILE A 341 -13.58 23.32 2.36
N GLU A 342 -14.81 23.83 2.49
CA GLU A 342 -15.80 23.35 3.47
C GLU A 342 -16.46 22.04 3.00
N LEU A 343 -16.38 21.75 1.70
CA LEU A 343 -16.85 20.51 1.08
C LEU A 343 -15.79 19.40 1.07
N LEU A 344 -14.63 19.63 1.70
CA LEU A 344 -13.55 18.67 1.76
C LEU A 344 -13.29 18.25 3.20
N ASP A 345 -13.20 16.95 3.40
CA ASP A 345 -12.74 16.31 4.63
C ASP A 345 -11.46 15.49 4.40
N LYS A 346 -10.95 14.84 5.44
CA LYS A 346 -9.74 14.01 5.42
C LYS A 346 -10.10 12.55 5.64
N GLY A 347 -9.32 11.66 5.05
CA GLY A 347 -9.41 10.22 5.25
C GLY A 347 -10.75 9.65 4.79
N GLU A 348 -11.27 8.68 5.55
CA GLU A 348 -12.48 7.94 5.16
C GLU A 348 -13.74 8.80 5.16
N THR A 349 -13.80 9.86 5.97
CA THR A 349 -14.96 10.76 5.97
C THR A 349 -15.13 11.43 4.61
N GLN A 350 -14.03 11.73 3.90
CA GLN A 350 -14.08 12.24 2.53
C GLN A 350 -14.76 11.26 1.57
N MET A 351 -14.61 9.95 1.79
CA MET A 351 -15.27 8.93 0.96
C MET A 351 -16.79 9.01 1.12
N TRP A 352 -17.27 9.16 2.35
CA TRP A 352 -18.70 9.29 2.63
C TRP A 352 -19.27 10.58 2.03
N HIS A 353 -18.54 11.69 2.11
CA HIS A 353 -18.90 12.93 1.43
C HIS A 353 -18.98 12.77 -0.09
N LEU A 354 -18.01 12.09 -0.71
CA LEU A 354 -18.05 11.82 -2.15
C LEU A 354 -19.31 11.03 -2.56
N LEU A 355 -19.73 10.06 -1.75
CA LEU A 355 -21.00 9.35 -1.97
C LEU A 355 -22.22 10.28 -1.84
N THR A 356 -22.20 11.24 -0.89
CA THR A 356 -23.29 12.23 -0.78
C THR A 356 -23.37 13.16 -1.99
N TYR A 357 -22.24 13.50 -2.61
CA TYR A 357 -22.20 14.37 -3.79
C TYR A 357 -22.85 13.76 -5.03
N MET A 358 -22.95 12.44 -5.09
CA MET A 358 -23.65 11.75 -6.18
C MET A 358 -25.16 12.04 -6.18
N SER A 359 -25.73 12.52 -5.07
CA SER A 359 -27.15 12.92 -4.99
C SER A 359 -27.50 14.05 -5.95
N TYR A 360 -26.55 14.94 -6.27
CA TYR A 360 -26.77 16.07 -7.18
C TYR A 360 -26.67 15.68 -8.67
N LEU A 361 -26.25 14.45 -8.97
CA LEU A 361 -26.12 13.97 -10.35
C LEU A 361 -27.39 13.25 -10.79
N TYR A 362 -27.79 13.48 -12.04
CA TYR A 362 -28.75 12.62 -12.71
C TYR A 362 -28.22 11.18 -12.77
N ASN A 363 -29.09 10.20 -12.48
CA ASN A 363 -28.74 8.78 -12.30
C ASN A 363 -27.79 8.52 -11.11
N THR A 364 -28.16 8.97 -9.91
CA THR A 364 -27.40 8.81 -8.66
C THR A 364 -26.87 7.39 -8.43
N LYS A 365 -27.68 6.35 -8.69
CA LYS A 365 -27.28 4.94 -8.50
C LYS A 365 -26.07 4.54 -9.35
N LEU A 366 -26.02 5.00 -10.61
CA LEU A 366 -24.93 4.66 -11.53
C LEU A 366 -23.61 5.28 -11.09
N TRP A 367 -23.58 6.58 -10.81
CA TRP A 367 -22.37 7.28 -10.39
C TRP A 367 -21.89 6.84 -9.01
N THR A 368 -22.83 6.57 -8.09
CA THR A 368 -22.51 5.95 -6.79
C THR A 368 -21.87 4.58 -6.97
N GLY A 369 -22.40 3.75 -7.87
CA GLY A 369 -21.79 2.46 -8.23
C GLY A 369 -20.36 2.62 -8.74
N PHE A 370 -20.12 3.58 -9.65
CA PHE A 370 -18.77 3.83 -10.18
C PHE A 370 -17.78 4.15 -9.06
N VAL A 371 -18.12 5.11 -8.19
CA VAL A 371 -17.27 5.50 -7.06
C VAL A 371 -17.01 4.31 -6.12
N LEU A 372 -18.05 3.56 -5.74
CA LEU A 372 -17.91 2.40 -4.86
C LEU A 372 -17.01 1.32 -5.49
N PHE A 373 -17.24 0.93 -6.74
CA PHE A 373 -16.45 -0.10 -7.41
C PHE A 373 -14.99 0.31 -7.64
N ILE A 374 -14.74 1.59 -7.94
CA ILE A 374 -13.37 2.13 -8.02
C ILE A 374 -12.63 1.92 -6.70
N VAL A 375 -13.23 2.37 -5.59
CA VAL A 375 -12.58 2.32 -4.27
C VAL A 375 -12.48 0.88 -3.73
N ILE A 376 -13.52 0.06 -3.90
CA ILE A 376 -13.52 -1.34 -3.46
C ILE A 376 -12.43 -2.14 -4.16
N LEU A 377 -12.36 -2.10 -5.49
CA LEU A 377 -11.42 -2.93 -6.26
C LEU A 377 -9.96 -2.47 -6.12
N THR A 378 -9.73 -1.16 -5.94
CA THR A 378 -8.39 -0.62 -5.65
C THR A 378 -7.90 -1.04 -4.26
N LEU A 379 -8.72 -0.88 -3.21
CA LEU A 379 -8.39 -1.34 -1.86
C LEU A 379 -8.19 -2.85 -1.81
N LEU A 380 -9.03 -3.62 -2.51
CA LEU A 380 -8.92 -5.06 -2.56
C LEU A 380 -7.58 -5.51 -3.20
N SER A 381 -7.12 -4.80 -4.24
CA SER A 381 -5.81 -5.05 -4.84
C SER A 381 -4.66 -4.77 -3.84
N ILE A 382 -4.76 -3.72 -3.03
CA ILE A 382 -3.81 -3.44 -1.94
C ILE A 382 -3.83 -4.56 -0.90
N PHE A 383 -5.02 -5.05 -0.51
CA PHE A 383 -5.17 -6.15 0.44
C PHE A 383 -4.52 -7.44 -0.04
N TYR A 384 -4.67 -7.76 -1.33
CA TYR A 384 -4.02 -8.94 -1.91
C TYR A 384 -2.50 -8.86 -1.80
N LEU A 385 -1.91 -7.71 -2.10
CA LEU A 385 -0.46 -7.52 -2.10
C LEU A 385 0.14 -7.44 -0.69
N LEU A 386 -0.55 -6.80 0.26
CA LEU A 386 -0.16 -6.82 1.67
C LEU A 386 -0.27 -8.24 2.27
N THR A 387 -1.29 -9.00 1.88
CA THR A 387 -1.44 -10.40 2.31
C THR A 387 -0.36 -11.28 1.69
N LEU A 388 -0.01 -11.05 0.41
CA LEU A 388 1.13 -11.71 -0.24
C LEU A 388 2.44 -11.44 0.51
N ASN A 389 2.66 -10.22 1.02
CA ASN A 389 3.84 -9.87 1.81
C ASN A 389 3.97 -10.74 3.08
N ILE A 390 2.86 -10.91 3.80
CA ILE A 390 2.80 -11.78 4.99
C ILE A 390 3.01 -13.24 4.58
N LEU A 391 2.26 -13.71 3.57
CA LEU A 391 2.33 -15.09 3.08
C LEU A 391 3.76 -15.45 2.64
N SER A 392 4.40 -14.62 1.81
CA SER A 392 5.78 -14.82 1.36
C SER A 392 6.75 -14.91 2.54
N THR A 393 6.57 -14.09 3.57
CA THR A 393 7.47 -14.11 4.73
C THR A 393 7.34 -15.42 5.51
N VAL A 394 6.11 -15.92 5.66
CA VAL A 394 5.87 -17.20 6.35
C VAL A 394 6.34 -18.37 5.48
N GLU A 395 6.13 -18.34 4.17
CA GLU A 395 6.69 -19.33 3.24
C GLU A 395 8.23 -19.39 3.34
N ASP A 396 8.90 -18.22 3.35
CA ASP A 396 10.36 -18.15 3.51
C ASP A 396 10.87 -18.67 4.86
N ALA A 397 10.04 -18.59 5.90
CA ALA A 397 10.38 -19.12 7.22
C ALA A 397 10.19 -20.64 7.31
N LEU A 398 9.17 -21.19 6.64
CA LEU A 398 8.84 -22.62 6.62
C LEU A 398 9.64 -23.41 5.57
N GLY A 399 10.24 -22.72 4.59
CA GLY A 399 11.10 -23.28 3.55
C GLY A 399 10.34 -23.96 2.41
N GLU A 400 11.08 -24.65 1.54
CA GLU A 400 10.63 -25.16 0.23
C GLU A 400 9.32 -25.97 0.25
N LYS A 401 9.12 -26.80 1.28
CA LYS A 401 7.94 -27.66 1.38
C LYS A 401 6.65 -26.86 1.43
N SER A 402 6.69 -25.64 1.96
CA SER A 402 5.52 -24.75 2.09
C SER A 402 5.07 -24.15 0.76
N SER A 403 5.95 -24.07 -0.24
CA SER A 403 5.65 -23.47 -1.55
C SER A 403 4.99 -24.42 -2.54
N LYS A 404 4.77 -25.68 -2.16
CA LYS A 404 3.96 -26.63 -2.93
C LYS A 404 2.49 -26.22 -2.88
N CYS A 405 1.71 -26.60 -3.89
CA CYS A 405 0.31 -26.18 -4.07
C CYS A 405 -0.58 -26.38 -2.81
N LEU A 406 -0.64 -27.61 -2.27
CA LEU A 406 -1.50 -27.91 -1.10
C LEU A 406 -1.01 -27.22 0.20
N PRO A 407 0.29 -27.29 0.57
CA PRO A 407 0.81 -26.53 1.71
C PRO A 407 0.60 -25.01 1.60
N ARG A 408 0.79 -24.43 0.41
CA ARG A 408 0.53 -23.00 0.17
C ARG A 408 -0.94 -22.66 0.36
N PHE A 409 -1.85 -23.47 -0.14
CA PHE A 409 -3.29 -23.28 0.04
C PHE A 409 -3.67 -23.26 1.52
N ILE A 410 -3.16 -24.24 2.29
CA ILE A 410 -3.38 -24.34 3.74
C ILE A 410 -2.76 -23.12 4.46
N LEU A 411 -1.56 -22.71 4.05
CA LEU A 411 -0.89 -21.56 4.63
C LEU A 411 -1.63 -20.25 4.35
N ALA A 412 -2.11 -20.06 3.11
CA ALA A 412 -2.93 -18.92 2.73
C ALA A 412 -4.23 -18.89 3.55
N LEU A 413 -4.87 -20.04 3.76
CA LEU A 413 -6.07 -20.15 4.59
C LEU A 413 -5.76 -19.76 6.04
N PHE A 414 -4.66 -20.25 6.60
CA PHE A 414 -4.21 -19.90 7.94
C PHE A 414 -3.95 -18.39 8.08
N VAL A 415 -3.18 -17.79 7.15
CA VAL A 415 -2.86 -16.36 7.17
C VAL A 415 -4.12 -15.51 7.05
N CYS A 416 -5.04 -15.82 6.12
CA CYS A 416 -6.28 -15.07 5.95
C CYS A 416 -7.20 -15.20 7.17
N THR A 417 -7.31 -16.42 7.74
CA THR A 417 -8.12 -16.65 8.95
C THR A 417 -7.53 -15.93 10.15
N PHE A 418 -6.20 -15.93 10.30
CA PHE A 418 -5.52 -15.19 11.35
C PHE A 418 -5.74 -13.69 11.22
N CYS A 419 -5.57 -13.12 10.02
CA CYS A 419 -5.80 -11.69 9.81
C CYS A 419 -7.28 -11.31 10.00
N PHE A 420 -8.23 -12.16 9.60
CA PHE A 420 -9.65 -11.98 9.91
C PHE A 420 -9.90 -11.97 11.42
N ALA A 421 -9.30 -12.89 12.17
CA ALA A 421 -9.41 -12.93 13.63
C ALA A 421 -8.90 -11.63 14.26
N THR A 422 -7.79 -11.07 13.75
CA THR A 422 -7.28 -9.77 14.23
C THR A 422 -8.19 -8.59 13.88
N SER A 423 -9.00 -8.68 12.82
CA SER A 423 -9.94 -7.61 12.45
C SER A 423 -11.25 -7.63 13.24
N LEU A 424 -11.55 -8.71 13.97
CA LEU A 424 -12.84 -8.89 14.66
C LEU A 424 -13.19 -7.75 15.61
N TYR A 425 -12.21 -7.20 16.32
CA TYR A 425 -12.45 -6.09 17.26
C TYR A 425 -13.07 -4.87 16.56
N PHE A 426 -12.68 -4.58 15.32
CA PHE A 426 -13.20 -3.46 14.54
C PHE A 426 -14.63 -3.66 14.03
N SER A 427 -15.21 -4.87 14.21
CA SER A 427 -16.62 -5.19 13.91
C SER A 427 -17.54 -5.14 15.14
N THR A 428 -17.01 -4.76 16.31
CA THR A 428 -17.80 -4.56 17.54
C THR A 428 -18.42 -3.16 17.58
N GLN A 429 -19.28 -2.89 18.56
CA GLN A 429 -19.89 -1.55 18.77
C GLN A 429 -18.85 -0.47 19.10
N ALA A 430 -17.76 -0.86 19.76
CA ALA A 430 -16.61 0.02 20.00
C ALA A 430 -15.67 0.15 18.78
N GLY A 431 -15.93 -0.62 17.70
CA GLY A 431 -15.04 -0.76 16.56
C GLY A 431 -14.72 0.54 15.83
N LYS A 432 -15.67 1.49 15.78
CA LYS A 432 -15.45 2.84 15.24
C LYS A 432 -14.35 3.59 15.99
N PHE A 433 -14.39 3.59 17.32
CA PHE A 433 -13.43 4.31 18.16
C PHE A 433 -12.07 3.61 18.18
N ALA A 434 -12.09 2.27 18.20
CA ALA A 434 -10.88 1.46 18.06
C ALA A 434 -10.14 1.75 16.74
N TYR A 435 -10.89 1.86 15.65
CA TYR A 435 -10.37 2.22 14.34
C TYR A 435 -9.72 3.62 14.37
N GLU A 436 -10.43 4.62 14.89
CA GLU A 436 -9.94 6.01 14.97
C GLU A 436 -8.65 6.10 15.80
N LEU A 437 -8.62 5.44 16.96
CA LEU A 437 -7.44 5.37 17.82
C LEU A 437 -6.25 4.71 17.08
N THR A 438 -6.46 3.53 16.51
CA THR A 438 -5.41 2.76 15.84
C THR A 438 -4.85 3.51 14.63
N ALA A 439 -5.72 4.00 13.75
CA ALA A 439 -5.34 4.70 12.53
C ALA A 439 -4.62 6.03 12.84
N GLY A 440 -5.04 6.74 13.88
CA GLY A 440 -4.37 7.97 14.31
C GLY A 440 -2.96 7.69 14.87
N TYR A 441 -2.83 6.75 15.81
CA TYR A 441 -1.56 6.52 16.49
C TYR A 441 -0.45 5.95 15.58
N LEU A 442 -0.80 5.08 14.63
CA LEU A 442 0.18 4.52 13.69
C LEU A 442 0.80 5.57 12.77
N ARG A 443 0.07 6.66 12.48
CA ARG A 443 0.54 7.75 11.63
C ARG A 443 1.57 8.64 12.32
N TYR A 444 1.61 8.68 13.66
CA TYR A 444 2.53 9.57 14.38
C TYR A 444 4.00 9.20 14.17
N TYR A 445 4.42 7.97 14.49
CA TYR A 445 5.84 7.62 14.44
C TYR A 445 6.15 6.19 13.95
N THR A 446 5.19 5.26 13.93
CA THR A 446 5.46 3.84 13.65
C THR A 446 6.06 3.62 12.27
N LEU A 447 5.38 4.06 11.20
CA LEU A 447 5.86 3.91 9.83
C LEU A 447 7.21 4.61 9.62
N TRP A 448 7.33 5.83 10.16
CA TRP A 448 8.52 6.66 10.00
C TRP A 448 9.76 6.04 10.63
N ILE A 449 9.65 5.47 11.83
CA ILE A 449 10.78 4.79 12.48
C ILE A 449 11.16 3.50 11.73
N ILE A 450 10.19 2.72 11.26
CA ILE A 450 10.46 1.52 10.44
C ILE A 450 11.24 1.90 9.18
N LEU A 451 10.76 2.90 8.46
CA LEU A 451 11.39 3.39 7.22
C LEU A 451 12.79 3.97 7.49
N ALA A 452 12.98 4.71 8.58
CA ALA A 452 14.29 5.22 8.98
C ALA A 452 15.28 4.07 9.25
N CYS A 453 14.87 3.06 10.01
CA CYS A 453 15.72 1.90 10.31
C CYS A 453 16.04 1.08 9.06
N GLU A 454 15.09 0.93 8.14
CA GLU A 454 15.29 0.31 6.83
C GLU A 454 16.37 1.02 6.01
N LEU A 455 16.27 2.34 5.87
CA LEU A 455 17.24 3.13 5.12
C LEU A 455 18.62 3.12 5.79
N ILE A 456 18.70 3.15 7.12
CA ILE A 456 19.97 3.01 7.84
C ILE A 456 20.59 1.62 7.58
N ALA A 457 19.79 0.56 7.68
CA ALA A 457 20.24 -0.82 7.49
C ALA A 457 20.83 -1.04 6.09
N ILE A 458 20.16 -0.52 5.05
CA ILE A 458 20.54 -0.77 3.67
C ILE A 458 21.57 0.25 3.19
N SER A 459 21.32 1.54 3.39
CA SER A 459 22.20 2.58 2.83
C SER A 459 23.50 2.71 3.61
N TRP A 460 23.48 2.61 4.94
CA TRP A 460 24.67 2.81 5.78
C TRP A 460 25.34 1.49 6.18
N CYS A 461 24.60 0.53 6.73
CA CYS A 461 25.21 -0.71 7.23
C CYS A 461 25.62 -1.65 6.09
N TYR A 462 24.75 -1.87 5.10
CA TYR A 462 25.11 -2.65 3.90
C TYR A 462 25.95 -1.84 2.90
N CYS A 463 25.88 -0.51 2.96
CA CYS A 463 26.48 0.45 2.04
C CYS A 463 25.73 0.49 0.69
N ALA A 464 25.02 1.59 0.42
CA ALA A 464 24.27 1.80 -0.83
C ALA A 464 25.18 1.68 -2.08
N HIS A 465 26.45 2.05 -1.96
CA HIS A 465 27.41 1.85 -3.03
C HIS A 465 27.69 0.37 -3.33
N SER A 466 27.72 -0.48 -2.30
CA SER A 466 27.83 -1.94 -2.48
C SER A 466 26.56 -2.49 -3.13
N LEU A 467 25.38 -2.05 -2.69
CA LEU A 467 24.11 -2.41 -3.33
C LEU A 467 24.09 -2.04 -4.82
N GLY A 468 24.58 -0.85 -5.19
CA GLY A 468 24.70 -0.45 -6.59
C GLY A 468 25.67 -1.31 -7.41
N LYS A 469 26.76 -1.81 -6.80
CA LYS A 469 27.66 -2.79 -7.44
C LYS A 469 26.98 -4.13 -7.67
N ASP A 470 26.21 -4.62 -6.71
CA ASP A 470 25.45 -5.86 -6.85
C ASP A 470 24.37 -5.70 -7.94
N LEU A 471 23.70 -4.55 -7.96
CA LEU A 471 22.72 -4.20 -8.98
C LEU A 471 23.35 -4.17 -10.38
N ARG A 472 24.58 -3.62 -10.53
CA ARG A 472 25.32 -3.63 -11.79
C ARG A 472 25.55 -5.05 -12.30
N VAL A 473 25.85 -6.01 -11.42
CA VAL A 473 26.06 -7.41 -11.82
C VAL A 473 24.76 -8.03 -12.35
N LEU A 474 23.63 -7.77 -11.69
CA LEU A 474 22.32 -8.28 -12.10
C LEU A 474 21.78 -7.63 -13.36
N LEU A 475 22.02 -6.33 -13.53
CA LEU A 475 21.52 -5.52 -14.63
C LEU A 475 22.51 -5.38 -15.79
N LYS A 476 23.61 -6.14 -15.86
CA LYS A 476 24.58 -6.06 -16.98
C LYS A 476 23.93 -6.05 -18.38
N PRO A 477 22.84 -6.83 -18.65
CA PRO A 477 22.17 -6.79 -19.95
C PRO A 477 21.33 -5.53 -20.19
N ALA A 478 21.00 -4.76 -19.15
CA ALA A 478 20.15 -3.57 -19.21
C ALA A 478 20.99 -2.28 -19.12
N CYS A 479 20.77 -1.33 -20.04
CA CYS A 479 21.54 -0.07 -20.11
C CYS A 479 21.41 0.83 -18.85
N CYS A 480 20.35 0.68 -18.07
CA CYS A 480 19.98 1.62 -17.00
C CYS A 480 20.72 1.43 -15.65
N TRP A 481 21.72 0.56 -15.55
CA TRP A 481 22.38 0.26 -14.27
C TRP A 481 23.14 1.46 -13.67
N CYS A 482 23.76 2.32 -14.50
CA CYS A 482 24.45 3.53 -14.04
C CYS A 482 23.50 4.48 -13.32
N LEU A 483 22.29 4.65 -13.87
CA LEU A 483 21.25 5.50 -13.31
C LEU A 483 20.75 4.94 -11.98
N GLY A 484 20.52 3.63 -11.90
CA GLY A 484 20.15 2.97 -10.64
C GLY A 484 21.20 3.15 -9.55
N HIS A 485 22.48 2.96 -9.89
CA HIS A 485 23.59 3.20 -8.95
C HIS A 485 23.63 4.66 -8.49
N PHE A 486 23.48 5.62 -9.40
CA PHE A 486 23.40 7.03 -9.07
C PHE A 486 22.24 7.35 -8.11
N ILE A 487 21.04 6.86 -8.40
CA ILE A 487 19.85 7.04 -7.55
C ILE A 487 20.08 6.49 -6.14
N LEU A 488 20.71 5.32 -6.03
CA LEU A 488 21.01 4.72 -4.72
C LEU A 488 21.94 5.58 -3.86
N PHE A 489 22.78 6.45 -4.42
CA PHE A 489 23.59 7.36 -3.60
C PHE A 489 22.76 8.37 -2.82
N PHE A 490 21.63 8.85 -3.34
CA PHE A 490 20.75 9.75 -2.61
C PHE A 490 20.21 9.12 -1.32
N THR A 491 20.08 7.79 -1.30
CA THR A 491 19.57 7.06 -0.13
C THR A 491 20.47 7.18 1.11
N TYR A 492 21.72 7.63 0.98
CA TYR A 492 22.55 7.95 2.16
C TYR A 492 21.97 9.11 2.99
N LEU A 493 21.34 10.09 2.34
CA LEU A 493 20.78 11.27 3.00
C LEU A 493 19.34 11.05 3.47
N LEU A 494 18.61 10.13 2.83
CA LEU A 494 17.19 9.91 3.07
C LEU A 494 16.80 9.49 4.49
N PRO A 495 17.59 8.79 5.32
CA PRO A 495 17.21 8.49 6.70
C PRO A 495 16.81 9.72 7.53
N ALA A 496 17.38 10.90 7.23
CA ALA A 496 17.05 12.13 7.93
C ALA A 496 15.58 12.55 7.74
N VAL A 497 14.97 12.23 6.59
CA VAL A 497 13.61 12.64 6.23
C VAL A 497 12.55 11.98 7.13
N PRO A 498 12.43 10.63 7.21
CA PRO A 498 11.46 10.01 8.10
C PRO A 498 11.77 10.25 9.58
N ILE A 499 13.04 10.42 9.98
CA ILE A 499 13.39 10.81 11.36
C ILE A 499 12.82 12.20 11.68
N ALA A 500 13.03 13.18 10.80
CA ALA A 500 12.51 14.53 10.98
C ALA A 500 10.98 14.53 11.06
N ILE A 501 10.31 13.80 10.15
CA ILE A 501 8.85 13.67 10.16
C ILE A 501 8.35 13.05 11.47
N ALA A 502 8.97 11.95 11.93
CA ALA A 502 8.61 11.31 13.20
C ALA A 502 8.71 12.29 14.38
N VAL A 503 9.80 13.05 14.47
CA VAL A 503 10.00 14.06 15.53
C VAL A 503 8.95 15.17 15.44
N LEU A 504 8.67 15.68 14.24
CA LEU A 504 7.68 16.73 14.03
C LEU A 504 6.26 16.25 14.37
N ASN A 505 5.92 14.99 14.07
CA ASN A 505 4.63 14.40 14.42
C ASN A 505 4.46 14.15 15.90
N ILE A 506 5.51 13.69 16.59
CA ILE A 506 5.49 13.56 18.05
C ILE A 506 5.31 14.93 18.71
N LYS A 507 5.96 15.98 18.21
CA LYS A 507 5.79 17.35 18.72
C LYS A 507 4.39 17.91 18.43
N ALA A 508 3.80 17.57 17.29
CA ALA A 508 2.46 17.98 16.91
C ALA A 508 1.35 17.07 17.47
N TYR A 509 1.69 16.12 18.34
CA TYR A 509 0.71 15.23 18.96
C TYR A 509 -0.29 16.05 19.79
N ASN A 510 -1.58 15.91 19.45
CA ASN A 510 -2.67 16.55 20.15
C ASN A 510 -3.81 15.57 20.39
N PHE A 511 -3.99 15.16 21.65
CA PHE A 511 -5.06 14.24 22.02
C PHE A 511 -6.46 14.85 21.92
N GLU A 512 -6.58 16.18 21.86
CA GLU A 512 -7.88 16.85 21.80
C GLU A 512 -8.63 16.65 20.49
N GLU A 513 -7.92 16.26 19.42
CA GLU A 513 -8.48 15.98 18.11
C GLU A 513 -9.31 14.69 18.05
N TYR A 514 -9.14 13.80 19.03
CA TYR A 514 -9.88 12.54 19.10
C TYR A 514 -11.32 12.73 19.61
N SER A 515 -12.21 11.85 19.15
CA SER A 515 -13.62 11.83 19.53
C SER A 515 -13.83 11.72 21.05
N PRO A 516 -14.89 12.35 21.61
CA PRO A 516 -15.10 12.39 23.05
C PRO A 516 -15.21 10.99 23.68
N GLN A 517 -15.72 10.00 22.95
CA GLN A 517 -15.84 8.60 23.39
C GLN A 517 -14.49 7.89 23.56
N ILE A 518 -13.43 8.37 22.92
CA ILE A 518 -12.04 7.94 23.16
C ILE A 518 -11.47 8.68 24.35
N LYS A 519 -11.75 9.99 24.45
CA LYS A 519 -11.21 10.86 25.52
C LYS A 519 -11.76 10.53 26.90
N THR A 520 -12.97 9.98 27.00
CA THR A 520 -13.55 9.55 28.28
C THR A 520 -12.74 8.45 28.96
N TRP A 521 -12.02 7.61 28.21
CA TRP A 521 -11.22 6.54 28.77
C TRP A 521 -9.79 6.96 29.08
N GLN A 522 -9.44 6.94 30.37
CA GLN A 522 -8.12 7.37 30.88
C GLN A 522 -6.94 6.59 30.28
N PHE A 523 -7.15 5.33 29.85
CA PHE A 523 -6.09 4.49 29.29
C PHE A 523 -5.93 4.61 27.76
N SER A 524 -6.78 5.38 27.08
CA SER A 524 -6.75 5.54 25.61
C SER A 524 -5.39 5.94 25.10
N GLN A 525 -4.71 6.87 25.78
CA GLN A 525 -3.37 7.32 25.37
C GLN A 525 -2.33 6.21 25.51
N TYR A 526 -2.30 5.53 26.66
CA TYR A 526 -1.35 4.44 26.90
C TYR A 526 -1.55 3.29 25.91
N VAL A 527 -2.80 2.94 25.60
CA VAL A 527 -3.13 1.94 24.59
C VAL A 527 -2.72 2.39 23.20
N GLY A 528 -2.97 3.65 22.84
CA GLY A 528 -2.51 4.22 21.56
C GLY A 528 -0.99 4.15 21.39
N PHE A 529 -0.22 4.55 22.40
CA PHE A 529 1.24 4.44 22.38
C PHE A 529 1.71 2.98 22.33
N LEU A 530 1.02 2.07 23.02
CA LEU A 530 1.31 0.63 22.94
C LEU A 530 1.10 0.09 21.52
N ILE A 531 -0.03 0.44 20.88
CA ILE A 531 -0.34 0.06 19.50
C ILE A 531 0.73 0.58 18.53
N ALA A 532 1.15 1.84 18.67
CA ALA A 532 2.17 2.43 17.82
C ALA A 532 3.57 1.83 18.05
N SER A 533 3.88 1.41 19.28
CA SER A 533 5.20 0.90 19.65
C SER A 533 5.37 -0.60 19.41
N LEU A 534 4.27 -1.38 19.45
CA LEU A 534 4.31 -2.84 19.33
C LEU A 534 5.00 -3.32 18.03
N PRO A 535 4.73 -2.74 16.84
CA PRO A 535 5.46 -3.10 15.62
C PRO A 535 6.95 -2.77 15.68
N LEU A 536 7.38 -1.81 16.52
CA LEU A 536 8.77 -1.36 16.60
C LEU A 536 9.64 -2.23 17.50
N LEU A 537 9.06 -2.91 18.50
CA LEU A 537 9.79 -3.73 19.47
C LEU A 537 10.74 -4.77 18.85
N PRO A 538 10.40 -5.45 17.73
CA PRO A 538 11.32 -6.40 17.11
C PRO A 538 12.67 -5.80 16.69
N ILE A 539 12.73 -4.50 16.33
CA ILE A 539 13.96 -3.86 15.84
C ILE A 539 15.08 -3.92 16.89
N PRO A 540 14.92 -3.34 18.11
CA PRO A 540 15.95 -3.42 19.14
C PRO A 540 16.14 -4.84 19.69
N LEU A 541 15.07 -5.65 19.80
CA LEU A 541 15.15 -7.00 20.34
C LEU A 541 16.02 -7.93 19.48
N PHE A 542 15.81 -7.93 18.15
CA PHE A 542 16.64 -8.72 17.24
C PHE A 542 18.08 -8.20 17.16
N ALA A 543 18.28 -6.87 17.16
CA ALA A 543 19.61 -6.30 17.19
C ALA A 543 20.39 -6.74 18.44
N PHE A 544 19.78 -6.65 19.62
CA PHE A 544 20.36 -7.10 20.88
C PHE A 544 20.65 -8.61 20.86
N PHE A 545 19.65 -9.42 20.47
CA PHE A 545 19.80 -10.87 20.40
C PHE A 545 20.95 -11.31 19.48
N THR A 546 21.04 -10.76 18.26
CA THR A 546 22.11 -11.07 17.32
C THR A 546 23.48 -10.70 17.86
N VAL A 547 23.60 -9.53 18.50
CA VAL A 547 24.86 -9.10 19.15
C VAL A 547 25.23 -10.05 20.29
N CYS A 548 24.30 -10.41 21.16
CA CYS A 548 24.54 -11.35 22.26
C CYS A 548 24.95 -12.75 21.75
N CYS A 549 24.24 -13.30 20.76
CA CYS A 549 24.57 -14.60 20.18
C CYS A 549 25.99 -14.65 19.59
N ASN A 550 26.37 -13.62 18.82
CA ASN A 550 27.72 -13.55 18.24
C ASN A 550 28.79 -13.34 19.33
N CYS A 551 28.47 -12.58 20.39
CA CYS A 551 29.36 -12.41 21.54
C CYS A 551 29.61 -13.73 22.28
N CYS A 552 28.61 -14.63 22.36
CA CYS A 552 28.73 -15.93 23.00
C CYS A 552 29.45 -16.98 22.14
N ARG A 553 29.28 -16.95 20.81
CA ARG A 553 29.77 -17.98 19.89
C ARG A 553 31.23 -17.83 19.52
N SER A 554 31.74 -16.60 19.42
CA SER A 554 33.11 -16.32 18.99
C SER A 554 34.01 -15.98 20.18
N LYS A 555 34.54 -16.98 20.89
CA LYS A 555 35.40 -16.74 22.07
C LYS A 555 36.81 -16.20 21.73
N ASN A 556 37.29 -16.41 20.50
CA ASN A 556 38.67 -16.13 20.09
C ASN A 556 38.88 -14.78 19.38
N ILE A 557 37.84 -13.95 19.26
CA ILE A 557 37.85 -12.69 18.49
C ILE A 557 37.69 -11.48 19.42
N SER A 558 38.24 -10.32 19.06
CA SER A 558 38.11 -9.07 19.84
C SER A 558 36.65 -8.60 19.93
N ARG A 559 36.29 -7.84 20.97
CA ARG A 559 34.90 -7.32 21.16
C ARG A 559 34.44 -6.47 19.96
N CYS A 560 35.34 -5.70 19.37
CA CYS A 560 35.05 -4.84 18.21
C CYS A 560 34.75 -5.66 16.94
N GLU A 561 35.48 -6.74 16.72
CA GLU A 561 35.25 -7.63 15.58
C GLU A 561 33.95 -8.44 15.74
N ARG A 562 33.61 -8.87 16.95
CA ARG A 562 32.30 -9.54 17.22
C ARG A 562 31.11 -8.62 16.91
N LEU A 563 31.22 -7.34 17.28
CA LEU A 563 30.21 -6.35 16.93
C LEU A 563 30.14 -6.16 15.40
N LYS A 564 31.30 -6.06 14.74
CA LYS A 564 31.38 -5.92 13.28
C LYS A 564 30.77 -7.12 12.54
N GLU A 565 30.92 -8.35 13.06
CA GLU A 565 30.30 -9.55 12.49
C GLU A 565 28.77 -9.50 12.54
N SER A 566 28.16 -8.92 13.57
CA SER A 566 26.70 -8.78 13.68
C SER A 566 26.07 -7.90 12.59
N PHE A 567 26.84 -6.93 12.08
CA PHE A 567 26.39 -6.05 11.00
C PHE A 567 26.89 -6.49 9.62
N ARG A 568 27.78 -7.47 9.54
CA ARG A 568 28.34 -7.95 8.27
C ARG A 568 27.31 -8.75 7.50
N SER A 569 27.13 -8.39 6.24
CA SER A 569 26.23 -9.11 5.33
C SER A 569 26.72 -10.55 5.05
N PRO A 570 25.86 -11.56 5.26
CA PRO A 570 26.06 -12.91 4.74
C PRO A 570 26.15 -12.94 3.21
N LEU A 571 25.35 -12.13 2.51
CA LEU A 571 25.22 -12.14 1.05
C LEU A 571 26.56 -11.97 0.32
N ARG A 572 27.42 -11.06 0.81
CA ARG A 572 28.70 -10.74 0.15
C ARG A 572 29.75 -11.83 0.33
N TYR A 573 29.68 -12.61 1.41
CA TYR A 573 30.58 -13.74 1.64
C TYR A 573 30.34 -14.85 0.62
N ASP A 574 29.08 -15.09 0.26
CA ASP A 574 28.69 -16.12 -0.70
C ASP A 574 29.06 -15.73 -2.14
N LEU A 575 28.93 -14.44 -2.51
CA LEU A 575 29.36 -13.93 -3.83
C LEU A 575 30.88 -14.03 -4.05
N LEU A 576 31.70 -13.76 -3.02
CA LEU A 576 33.16 -13.74 -3.11
C LEU A 576 33.81 -15.13 -3.15
N LYS A 577 33.11 -16.18 -2.72
CA LYS A 577 33.65 -17.55 -2.71
C LYS A 577 33.58 -18.23 -4.08
N ASN A 578 32.79 -17.69 -5.02
CA ASN A 578 32.50 -18.31 -6.32
C ASN A 578 33.17 -17.73 -7.59
N PRO A 579 34.01 -16.67 -7.60
CA PRO A 579 34.54 -16.13 -8.86
C PRO A 579 35.54 -17.09 -9.54
N GLN A 580 36.15 -18.03 -8.81
CA GLN A 580 37.07 -19.03 -9.39
C GLN A 580 36.35 -20.24 -10.02
N ASN A 581 35.11 -20.52 -9.63
CA ASN A 581 34.35 -21.64 -10.18
C ASN A 581 33.63 -21.29 -11.49
N GLU A 582 33.26 -20.02 -11.71
CA GLU A 582 32.58 -19.59 -12.94
C GLU A 582 33.44 -19.79 -14.20
N TYR A 583 34.76 -19.60 -14.12
CA TYR A 583 35.65 -19.80 -15.27
C TYR A 583 35.80 -21.29 -15.63
N HIS A 584 35.86 -22.17 -14.63
CA HIS A 584 35.97 -23.62 -14.83
C HIS A 584 34.64 -24.36 -15.01
N GLN A 585 33.50 -23.71 -14.77
CA GLN A 585 32.15 -24.24 -15.07
C GLN A 585 31.70 -23.85 -16.48
N ALA A 586 31.97 -22.62 -16.94
CA ALA A 586 31.64 -22.21 -18.30
C ALA A 586 32.34 -23.09 -19.37
N GLU A 587 33.55 -23.56 -19.06
CA GLU A 587 34.32 -24.48 -19.93
C GLU A 587 33.77 -25.93 -19.90
N ARG A 588 33.10 -26.34 -18.81
CA ARG A 588 32.49 -27.67 -18.67
C ARG A 588 31.06 -27.74 -19.21
N GLU A 589 30.31 -26.65 -19.17
CA GLU A 589 28.93 -26.58 -19.67
C GLU A 589 28.84 -26.52 -21.20
N MET A 590 29.94 -26.25 -21.92
CA MET A 590 29.99 -26.41 -23.38
C MET A 590 30.02 -27.88 -23.85
N VAL A 591 30.22 -28.86 -22.95
CA VAL A 591 30.44 -30.28 -23.32
C VAL A 591 29.25 -31.19 -23.00
N THR A 592 28.22 -30.74 -22.27
CA THR A 592 27.07 -31.60 -21.94
C THR A 592 25.74 -30.85 -21.92
N PRO A 593 24.75 -31.21 -22.77
CA PRO A 593 23.43 -30.61 -22.70
C PRO A 593 22.67 -31.09 -21.44
N PRO A 594 21.88 -30.22 -20.77
CA PRO A 594 21.14 -30.60 -19.58
C PRO A 594 19.98 -31.56 -19.93
N LYS A 595 19.84 -32.63 -19.14
CA LYS A 595 18.73 -33.57 -19.20
C LYS A 595 17.52 -32.99 -18.46
N TYR A 596 16.47 -32.64 -19.19
CA TYR A 596 15.19 -32.16 -18.66
C TYR A 596 14.34 -33.29 -18.06
N ALA A 597 13.75 -33.05 -16.88
CA ALA A 597 12.73 -33.91 -16.30
C ALA A 597 11.35 -33.56 -16.88
N VAL A 598 10.83 -34.46 -17.71
CA VAL A 598 9.47 -34.48 -18.23
C VAL A 598 8.57 -35.13 -17.20
N SER A 599 7.64 -34.39 -16.56
CA SER A 599 6.31 -34.89 -16.14
C SER A 599 5.55 -33.91 -15.23
N ALA A 600 4.70 -33.08 -15.83
CA ALA A 600 3.35 -32.77 -15.35
C ALA A 600 2.60 -32.05 -16.50
N PRO A 601 1.41 -32.54 -16.92
CA PRO A 601 0.76 -32.09 -18.14
C PRO A 601 -0.03 -30.79 -17.90
N GLY A 602 0.12 -29.83 -18.81
CA GLY A 602 -0.72 -28.62 -18.81
C GLY A 602 -0.04 -27.31 -19.19
N TYR A 603 0.98 -27.32 -20.07
CA TYR A 603 1.46 -26.09 -20.72
C TYR A 603 1.87 -26.40 -22.16
N THR A 604 1.19 -25.76 -23.11
CA THR A 604 1.62 -25.65 -24.50
C THR A 604 2.88 -24.80 -24.56
N LEU A 605 4.01 -25.43 -24.87
CA LEU A 605 5.24 -24.73 -25.21
C LEU A 605 5.12 -24.24 -26.67
N LEU A 606 5.20 -22.93 -26.87
CA LEU A 606 5.48 -22.35 -28.19
C LEU A 606 6.90 -22.75 -28.60
N SER A 607 7.01 -23.49 -29.69
CA SER A 607 8.27 -23.89 -30.33
C SER A 607 8.99 -22.66 -30.90
N PRO A 608 10.29 -22.45 -30.61
CA PRO A 608 11.13 -21.56 -31.39
C PRO A 608 11.82 -22.38 -32.49
N ASN A 609 11.15 -22.59 -33.61
CA ASN A 609 11.78 -22.92 -34.89
C ASN A 609 10.72 -22.87 -36.00
N ALA A 610 10.62 -21.70 -36.64
CA ALA A 610 10.02 -21.58 -37.96
C ALA A 610 10.72 -20.43 -38.70
N THR A 611 11.20 -20.75 -39.91
CA THR A 611 11.77 -19.88 -40.96
C THR A 611 13.24 -19.43 -40.73
N ASN A 612 14.23 -19.68 -41.59
CA ASN A 612 14.29 -20.17 -42.96
C ASN A 612 15.58 -21.00 -43.19
N HIS A 613 15.45 -22.13 -43.86
CA HIS A 613 16.52 -22.77 -44.63
C HIS A 613 16.35 -22.39 -46.11
N ALA A 614 17.46 -22.08 -46.78
CA ALA A 614 17.70 -22.48 -48.16
C ALA A 614 19.21 -22.78 -48.35
N PRO A 615 19.60 -23.81 -49.14
CA PRO A 615 20.95 -24.36 -49.19
C PRO A 615 21.77 -23.85 -50.39
N LEU A 616 23.09 -24.08 -50.40
CA LEU A 616 23.84 -24.64 -51.55
C LEU A 616 25.37 -24.76 -51.30
N ALA A 617 25.87 -25.94 -51.67
CA ALA A 617 27.16 -26.29 -52.26
C ALA A 617 28.46 -26.30 -51.43
N ASN A 618 28.99 -27.52 -51.29
CA ASN A 618 30.41 -27.84 -51.14
C ASN A 618 31.22 -27.31 -52.33
N SER A 619 32.46 -26.89 -52.07
CA SER A 619 33.61 -27.19 -52.94
C SER A 619 34.87 -27.20 -52.09
N ASP A 620 35.64 -28.25 -52.30
CA ASP A 620 36.97 -28.54 -51.76
C ASP A 620 37.96 -27.37 -51.91
N ASP A 621 38.87 -27.21 -50.95
CA ASP A 621 40.31 -27.08 -51.20
C ASP A 621 41.11 -27.18 -49.88
N LEU A 622 41.93 -28.25 -49.85
CA LEU A 622 43.00 -28.70 -48.92
C LEU A 622 42.71 -29.02 -47.44
#